data_AF-A0A5J6Q3T2-F1
#
_entry.id   AF-A0A5J6Q3T2-F1
#
_cell.length_a   1.000
_cell.length_b   1.000
_cell.length_c   1.000
_cell.angle_alpha   90.00
_cell.angle_beta   90.00
_cell.angle_gamma   90.00
#
_symmetry.space_group_name_H-M   'P 1'
#
loop_
_entity.id
_entity.type
_entity.pdbx_description
1 polymer ?
#
loop_
_entity_poly.entity_id
_entity_poly.type
_entity_poly.pdbx_seq_one_letter_code
_entity_poly.pdbx_strand_id
1 'polypeptide(L)' 'MSSDAIALTLGQKFEVERMTRAIDATLDANRLQEIAKQLLMAWQTQKAATQWVVQQQLGSGPAMSGEAISKLGDPQGLA' A
#
# COMPACT_ATOMS: atom_id res chain seq x y z
N MET A 1 -10.70 14.80 -20.52
CA MET A 1 -10.35 14.95 -19.10
C MET A 1 -8.84 14.87 -19.02
N SER A 2 -8.17 16.01 -18.88
CA SER A 2 -6.70 16.05 -18.83
C SER A 2 -6.25 15.40 -17.53
N SER A 3 -5.48 14.32 -17.64
CA SER A 3 -4.86 13.64 -16.51
C SER A 3 -3.76 14.53 -15.98
N ASP A 4 -4.08 15.51 -15.14
CA ASP A 4 -3.07 16.28 -14.41
C ASP A 4 -2.31 15.28 -13.53
N ALA A 5 -1.11 14.92 -13.99
CA ALA A 5 -0.22 14.05 -13.26
C ALA A 5 0.01 14.68 -11.88
N ILE A 6 -0.21 13.89 -10.81
CA ILE A 6 0.06 14.33 -9.44
C ILE A 6 1.51 14.82 -9.40
N ALA A 7 1.69 16.13 -9.32
CA ALA A 7 3.01 16.73 -9.30
C ALA A 7 3.67 16.41 -7.95
N LEU A 8 4.90 15.90 -7.98
CA LEU A 8 5.67 15.66 -6.77
C LEU A 8 5.92 16.98 -6.03
N THR A 9 5.80 16.95 -4.71
CA THR A 9 6.21 18.05 -3.85
C THR A 9 7.73 18.25 -3.90
N LEU A 10 8.22 19.41 -3.49
CA LEU A 10 9.67 19.69 -3.47
C LEU A 10 10.44 18.65 -2.63
N GLY A 11 9.91 18.27 -1.46
CA GLY A 11 10.51 17.23 -0.62
C GLY A 11 10.54 15.86 -1.29
N GLN A 12 9.45 15.47 -1.98
CA GLN A 12 9.41 14.21 -2.73
C GLN A 12 10.44 14.18 -3.87
N LYS A 13 10.68 15.31 -4.54
CA LYS A 13 11.73 15.42 -5.57
C LYS A 13 13.14 15.22 -4.98
N PHE A 14 13.43 15.78 -3.81
CA PHE A 14 14.70 15.54 -3.14
C PHE A 14 14.91 14.07 -2.75
N GLU A 15 13.87 13.40 -2.25
CA GLU A 15 13.97 11.97 -1.94
C GLU A 15 14.24 11.13 -3.19
N VAL A 16 13.61 11.46 -4.32
CA VAL A 16 13.90 10.83 -5.62
C VAL A 16 15.38 11.02 -5.97
N GLU A 17 15.90 12.26 -5.95
CA GLU A 17 17.32 12.49 -6.26
C GLU A 17 18.27 11.78 -5.29
N ARG A 18 17.93 11.73 -4.00
CA ARG A 18 18.73 11.03 -2.98
C ARG A 18 18.81 9.53 -3.29
N MET A 19 17.68 8.90 -3.61
CA MET A 19 17.62 7.49 -3.96
C MET A 19 18.31 7.21 -5.31
N THR A 20 18.14 8.07 -6.32
CA THR A 20 18.86 7.96 -7.59
C THR A 20 20.36 7.97 -7.38
N ARG A 21 20.90 8.93 -6.62
CA ARG A 21 22.33 8.98 -6.30
C ARG A 21 22.84 7.72 -5.58
N ALA A 22 22.03 7.15 -4.68
CA ALA A 22 22.40 5.92 -3.99
C ALA A 22 22.46 4.72 -4.95
N ILE A 23 21.55 4.65 -5.92
CA ILE A 23 21.54 3.62 -6.96
C ILE A 23 22.77 3.79 -7.87
N ASP A 24 23.04 5.00 -8.35
CA ASP A 24 24.17 5.29 -9.26
C ASP A 24 25.53 5.02 -8.59
N ALA A 25 25.64 5.27 -7.29
CA ALA A 25 26.84 4.98 -6.52
C ALA A 25 27.03 3.47 -6.21
N THR A 26 26.03 2.63 -6.49
CA THR A 26 26.10 1.19 -6.21
C THR A 26 26.79 0.46 -7.36
N LEU A 27 28.06 0.09 -7.16
CA LEU A 27 28.87 -0.64 -8.16
C LEU A 27 28.77 -2.16 -8.06
N ASP A 28 28.26 -2.69 -6.94
CA ASP A 28 28.05 -4.12 -6.75
C ASP A 28 26.70 -4.56 -7.32
N ALA A 29 26.74 -5.46 -8.30
CA ALA A 29 25.57 -6.02 -8.96
C ALA A 29 24.63 -6.76 -7.99
N ASN A 30 25.17 -7.44 -6.96
CA ASN A 30 24.33 -8.13 -5.97
C ASN A 30 23.57 -7.12 -5.12
N ARG A 31 24.26 -6.07 -4.67
CA ARG A 31 23.62 -4.98 -3.92
C ARG A 31 22.56 -4.26 -4.74
N LEU A 32 22.79 -4.04 -6.03
CA LEU A 32 21.80 -3.46 -6.92
C LEU A 32 20.56 -4.34 -7.08
N GLN A 33 20.74 -5.67 -7.18
CA GLN A 33 19.61 -6.61 -7.18
C GLN A 33 18.80 -6.58 -5.88
N GLU A 34 19.46 -6.46 -4.73
CA GLU A 34 18.76 -6.34 -3.44
C GLU A 34 17.91 -5.07 -3.37
N ILE A 35 18.48 -3.92 -3.78
CA ILE A 35 17.76 -2.64 -3.83
C ILE A 35 16.54 -2.75 -4.75
N ALA A 36 16.71 -3.35 -5.95
CA ALA A 36 15.62 -3.55 -6.89
C ALA A 36 14.49 -4.42 -6.31
N LYS A 37 14.83 -5.52 -5.63
CA LYS A 37 13.84 -6.38 -4.96
C LYS A 37 13.08 -5.65 -3.85
N GLN A 38 13.77 -4.83 -3.07
CA GLN A 38 13.16 -4.02 -2.02
C GLN A 38 12.19 -2.98 -2.60
N LEU A 39 12.57 -2.28 -3.66
CA LEU A 39 11.71 -1.32 -4.35
C LEU A 39 10.47 -2.00 -4.92
N LEU A 40 10.61 -3.19 -5.54
CA LEU A 40 9.48 -3.96 -6.04
C LEU A 40 8.49 -4.33 -4.92
N MET A 41 9.00 -4.80 -3.78
CA MET A 41 8.16 -5.16 -2.63
C MET A 41 7.42 -3.94 -2.06
N ALA A 42 8.11 -2.82 -1.92
CA ALA A 42 7.52 -1.57 -1.46
C ALA A 42 6.41 -1.09 -2.40
N TRP A 43 6.64 -1.16 -3.71
CA TRP A 43 5.64 -0.81 -4.72
C TRP A 43 4.39 -1.69 -4.64
N GLN A 44 4.54 -3.01 -4.55
CA GLN A 44 3.40 -3.92 -4.42
C GLN A 44 2.61 -3.64 -3.13
N THR A 45 3.31 -3.38 -2.03
CA THR A 45 2.69 -3.04 -0.73
C THR A 45 1.88 -1.74 -0.83
N GLN A 46 2.46 -0.69 -1.42
CA GLN A 46 1.76 0.58 -1.62
C GLN A 46 0.52 0.42 -2.51
N LYS A 47 0.63 -0.37 -3.59
CA LYS A 47 -0.49 -0.67 -4.47
C LYS A 47 -1.62 -1.37 -3.73
N ALA A 48 -1.31 -2.40 -2.94
CA ALA A 48 -2.29 -3.13 -2.15
C ALA A 48 -2.98 -2.22 -1.11
N ALA A 49 -2.20 -1.38 -0.41
CA ALA A 49 -2.75 -0.41 0.55
C ALA A 49 -3.68 0.61 -0.14
N THR A 50 -3.28 1.12 -1.30
CA THR A 50 -4.10 2.06 -2.09
C THR A 50 -5.40 1.40 -2.56
N GLN A 51 -5.32 0.17 -3.07
CA GLN A 51 -6.50 -0.61 -3.46
C GLN A 51 -7.46 -0.83 -2.29
N TRP A 52 -6.93 -1.16 -1.11
CA TRP A 52 -7.73 -1.32 0.10
C TRP A 52 -8.44 -0.04 0.51
N VAL A 53 -7.75 1.11 0.51
CA VAL A 53 -8.35 2.41 0.83
C VAL A 53 -9.45 2.79 -0.15
N VAL A 54 -9.20 2.60 -1.46
CA VAL A 54 -10.20 2.88 -2.51
C VAL A 54 -11.44 1.99 -2.33
N GLN A 55 -11.24 0.70 -2.06
CA GLN A 55 -12.34 -0.24 -1.81
C GLN A 55 -13.12 0.14 -0.54
N GLN A 56 -12.46 0.60 0.52
CA GLN A 56 -13.10 1.06 1.74
C GLN A 56 -13.93 2.33 1.51
N GLN A 57 -13.40 3.30 0.76
CA GLN A 57 -14.08 4.56 0.46
C GLN A 57 -15.27 4.38 -0.49
N LEU A 58 -15.17 3.47 -1.47
CA LEU A 58 -16.24 3.15 -2.42
C LEU A 58 -17.24 2.11 -1.88
N GLY A 59 -16.81 1.28 -0.92
CA GLY A 59 -17.63 0.26 -0.26
C GLY A 59 -18.42 0.76 0.95
N SER A 60 -18.33 2.05 1.28
CA SER A 60 -19.08 2.66 2.38
C SER A 60 -20.35 3.38 1.88
N GLY A 61 -21.27 2.62 1.29
CA GLY A 61 -22.68 3.03 1.11
C GLY A 61 -23.56 2.28 2.12
N PRO A 62 -24.56 2.92 2.77
CA PRO A 62 -25.35 2.24 3.77
C PRO A 62 -26.45 1.42 3.09
N ALA A 63 -26.25 0.10 2.97
CA ALA A 63 -27.34 -0.86 3.05
C ALA A 63 -26.79 -2.27 3.21
N MET A 64 -27.48 -3.04 4.04
CA MET A 64 -27.31 -4.45 4.39
C MET A 64 -26.31 -4.72 5.52
N SER A 65 -26.67 -5.13 6.73
CA SER A 65 -27.92 -5.24 7.49
C SER A 65 -27.49 -5.98 8.76
N GLY A 66 -27.89 -5.48 9.93
CA GLY A 66 -27.61 -6.13 11.19
C GLY A 66 -28.30 -7.48 11.29
N GLU A 67 -27.57 -8.56 11.01
CA GLU A 67 -27.96 -9.92 11.40
C GLU A 67 -26.82 -10.96 11.32
N ALA A 68 -25.55 -10.58 11.54
CA ALA A 68 -24.45 -11.55 11.46
C ALA A 68 -23.42 -11.50 12.60
N ILE A 69 -23.55 -10.59 13.57
CA ILE A 69 -22.64 -10.52 14.73
C ILE A 69 -23.27 -11.16 15.98
N SER A 70 -24.56 -11.50 15.96
CA SER A 70 -25.27 -12.04 17.14
C SER A 70 -25.32 -13.57 17.25
N LYS A 71 -24.67 -14.33 16.35
CA LYS A 71 -24.73 -15.81 16.34
C LYS A 71 -23.39 -16.56 16.41
N LEU A 72 -22.29 -15.92 16.78
CA LEU A 72 -21.05 -16.64 17.09
C LEU A 72 -20.46 -16.19 18.44
N GLY A 73 -21.24 -16.43 19.47
CA GLY A 73 -20.86 -16.24 20.87
C GLY A 73 -21.69 -17.17 21.73
N ASP A 74 -21.59 -18.48 21.45
CA ASP A 74 -22.07 -19.54 22.35
C ASP A 74 -21.37 -19.40 23.71
N PRO A 75 -22.10 -19.21 24.83
CA PRO A 75 -21.54 -19.32 26.16
C PRO A 75 -21.93 -20.64 26.85
N GLN A 76 -22.24 -21.72 26.12
CA GLN A 76 -22.66 -22.98 26.73
C GLN A 76 -21.95 -24.21 26.15
N GLY A 77 -20.71 -24.42 26.60
CA GLY A 77 -20.25 -25.78 26.90
C GLY A 77 -20.83 -26.18 28.26
N LEU A 78 -21.95 -26.91 28.24
CA LEU A 78 -22.57 -27.51 29.41
C LEU A 78 -22.25 -29.01 29.43
N ALA A 79 -22.03 -29.53 30.63
CA ALA A 79 -21.80 -30.93 31.04
C ALA A 79 -20.32 -31.37 31.15
#